data_AF-K9CKI3-F1
#
_entry.id   AF-K9CKI3-F1
#
_cell.length_a   1.000
_cell.length_b   1.000
_cell.length_c   1.000
_cell.angle_alpha   90.00
_cell.angle_beta   90.00
_cell.angle_gamma   90.00
#
_symmetry.space_group_name_H-M   'P 1'
#
loop_
_entity.id
_entity.type
_entity.pdbx_description
1 polymer ?
#
loop_
_entity_poly.entity_id
_entity_poly.type
_entity_poly.pdbx_seq_one_letter_code
_entity_poly.pdbx_strand_id
1 'polypeptide(L)'
;RELLGPRDVLVIDEAGMIGTRQMERVLSEAESAGAKVVLVGDAEQLQAIEAGAAFRSLAERHGAAEINEVRRQHEDWQKDATRALATGRTGEAIHAYSSQGMVHAAETREAARAELIDTWDAQRLADPDKTRIILTHTNAEVRDLNLAARDRLRDAGELGQDVAVSAARGAREFASGDRIMFLKNERGMGVKNGTLGKVERVSPDSMAVRLDDGRQVAFDLKDYVHVDHGYAATIHKSQGVTVDQGHVLATPGMDRHSAYVALSRHRDGVQLHYGCDDFADVSRLVRTLGRERAKDMASDYSRDTAQDIRAFADRRGLSGEICLPDAPERKGVEILAPRAGTSRQMGEDSRTRDIGGDRGAGEGKAAAERQPRRSMFDGLRLPIEPEKAAGPAQGAKEKPAPKRGMFDGLKLPMRSSAPMPAKDSPVRAEQDRDFRRAVERASRSAETVLQARASGGPVLEHQKVALERAGQALDQIRAGASRDMASAMQRDPALLREAAAGRSGPMIEAMAQEARVRADPNLRADRFVERWQGLNAQRDELYRAGDMTGREKIGKEMAGMAKSLERDPQMESVLRDRTRDLGLEIGMERGRQMGGGELGRQLTQELGIGRDRGMSR
;
A
#
# COMPACT_ATOMS: atom_id res chain seq x y z
N ARG A 1 3.76 -12.62 31.15
CA ARG A 1 4.32 -11.54 30.30
C ARG A 1 4.63 -10.40 31.25
N GLU A 2 5.87 -9.92 31.26
CA GLU A 2 6.24 -8.73 32.04
C GLU A 2 5.50 -7.52 31.47
N LEU A 3 4.90 -6.72 32.34
CA LEU A 3 4.24 -5.46 31.99
C LEU A 3 5.29 -4.35 32.10
N LEU A 4 5.21 -3.34 31.21
CA LEU A 4 6.07 -2.16 31.29
C LEU A 4 5.82 -1.41 32.60
N GLY A 5 6.90 -0.91 33.21
CA GLY A 5 6.86 -0.08 34.41
C GLY A 5 7.73 1.18 34.29
N PRO A 6 7.71 2.03 35.32
CA PRO A 6 8.33 3.36 35.28
C PRO A 6 9.87 3.35 35.33
N ARG A 7 10.49 2.18 35.53
CA ARG A 7 11.95 2.00 35.50
C ARG A 7 12.44 1.37 34.20
N ASP A 8 11.53 1.08 33.28
CA ASP A 8 11.86 0.43 32.02
C ASP A 8 12.19 1.47 30.95
N VAL A 9 13.12 1.06 30.06
CA VAL A 9 13.48 1.81 28.87
C VAL A 9 13.17 0.95 27.65
N LEU A 10 12.24 1.42 26.83
CA LEU A 10 11.90 0.80 25.56
C LEU A 10 12.73 1.42 24.44
N VAL A 11 13.68 0.66 23.89
CA VAL A 11 14.44 1.06 22.71
C VAL A 11 13.81 0.46 21.47
N ILE A 12 13.43 1.30 20.53
CA ILE A 12 12.78 0.91 19.28
C ILE A 12 13.74 1.24 18.14
N ASP A 13 14.33 0.21 17.56
CA ASP A 13 15.19 0.32 16.39
C ASP A 13 14.38 0.30 15.08
N GLU A 14 14.95 0.85 14.00
CA GLU A 14 14.29 1.05 12.70
C GLU A 14 12.94 1.77 12.80
N ALA A 15 12.84 2.76 13.71
CA ALA A 15 11.61 3.50 13.99
C ALA A 15 11.03 4.24 12.75
N GLY A 16 11.86 4.51 11.73
CA GLY A 16 11.43 5.06 10.44
C GLY A 16 10.44 4.16 9.67
N MET A 17 10.43 2.85 9.96
CA MET A 17 9.50 1.90 9.34
C MET A 17 8.13 1.81 10.04
N ILE A 18 7.96 2.48 11.18
CA ILE A 18 6.74 2.38 11.99
C ILE A 18 5.70 3.38 11.51
N GLY A 19 4.51 2.88 11.18
CA GLY A 19 3.37 3.71 10.80
C GLY A 19 2.83 4.53 11.97
N THR A 20 2.15 5.63 11.69
CA THR A 20 1.67 6.57 12.73
C THR A 20 0.78 5.91 13.78
N ARG A 21 -0.12 5.01 13.39
CA ARG A 21 -1.03 4.31 14.32
C ARG A 21 -0.29 3.33 15.24
N GLN A 22 0.73 2.65 14.72
CA GLN A 22 1.53 1.72 15.51
C GLN A 22 2.39 2.49 16.51
N MET A 23 2.99 3.60 16.07
CA MET A 23 3.77 4.49 16.94
C MET A 23 2.90 5.03 18.08
N GLU A 24 1.72 5.56 17.78
CA GLU A 24 0.79 6.08 18.78
C GLU A 24 0.47 5.03 19.85
N ARG A 25 0.07 3.82 19.45
CA ARG A 25 -0.22 2.73 20.39
C ARG A 25 0.95 2.40 21.30
N VAL A 26 2.17 2.33 20.77
CA VAL A 26 3.35 2.00 21.56
C VAL A 26 3.68 3.13 22.54
N LEU A 27 3.60 4.39 22.09
CA LEU A 27 3.86 5.54 22.94
C LEU A 27 2.81 5.71 24.04
N SER A 28 1.52 5.50 23.76
CA SER A 28 0.45 5.59 24.76
C SER A 28 0.57 4.53 25.85
N GLU A 29 0.97 3.31 25.51
CA GLU A 29 1.22 2.24 26.49
C GLU A 29 2.46 2.56 27.34
N ALA A 30 3.53 3.06 26.72
CA ALA A 30 4.73 3.47 27.44
C ALA A 30 4.46 4.66 28.38
N GLU A 31 3.67 5.64 27.93
CA GLU A 31 3.21 6.77 28.74
C GLU A 31 2.37 6.29 29.94
N SER A 32 1.41 5.39 29.71
CA SER A 32 0.57 4.81 30.77
C SER A 32 1.39 4.06 31.82
N ALA A 33 2.48 3.42 31.40
CA ALA A 33 3.42 2.72 32.28
C ALA A 33 4.45 3.66 32.95
N GLY A 34 4.57 4.91 32.51
CA GLY A 34 5.64 5.84 32.91
C GLY A 34 7.03 5.44 32.41
N ALA A 35 7.11 4.61 31.37
CA ALA A 35 8.35 4.10 30.81
C ALA A 35 9.01 5.11 29.87
N LYS A 36 10.34 5.08 29.76
CA LYS A 36 11.08 5.90 28.79
C LYS A 36 11.10 5.21 27.44
N VAL A 37 10.84 5.95 26.35
CA VAL A 37 11.00 5.44 24.98
C VAL A 37 12.20 6.11 24.31
N VAL A 38 13.03 5.32 23.62
CA VAL A 38 14.13 5.78 22.77
C VAL A 38 13.87 5.25 21.37
N LEU A 39 13.63 6.17 20.43
CA LEU A 39 13.44 5.84 19.02
C LEU A 39 14.80 5.95 18.31
N VAL A 40 15.20 4.88 17.64
CA VAL A 40 16.43 4.80 16.84
C VAL A 40 16.03 4.46 15.41
N GLY A 41 16.58 5.19 14.45
CA GLY A 41 16.26 4.99 13.04
C GLY A 41 16.80 6.12 12.18
N ASP A 42 16.60 5.98 10.88
CA ASP A 42 17.05 6.94 9.88
C ASP A 42 15.83 7.39 9.06
N ALA A 43 15.48 8.67 9.14
CA ALA A 43 14.32 9.24 8.44
C ALA A 43 14.54 9.31 6.92
N GLU A 44 15.79 9.21 6.47
CA GLU A 44 16.19 9.24 5.07
C GLU A 44 16.16 7.86 4.43
N GLN A 45 16.06 6.77 5.21
CA GLN A 45 15.87 5.42 4.69
C GLN A 45 14.42 5.17 4.22
N LEU A 46 14.10 3.91 3.94
CA LEU A 46 12.75 3.53 3.53
C LEU A 46 11.73 3.94 4.58
N GLN A 47 10.66 4.56 4.10
CA GLN A 47 9.55 4.97 4.93
C GLN A 47 8.67 3.76 5.27
N ALA A 48 7.93 3.87 6.38
CA ALA A 48 6.92 2.89 6.77
C ALA A 48 6.05 2.48 5.57
N ILE A 49 5.61 1.23 5.50
CA ILE A 49 4.63 0.84 4.47
C ILE A 49 3.26 1.47 4.80
N GLU A 50 2.90 1.49 6.08
CA GLU A 50 1.70 2.14 6.60
C GLU A 50 1.72 3.67 6.45
N ALA A 51 0.57 4.32 6.64
CA ALA A 51 0.43 5.76 6.44
C ALA A 51 1.21 6.60 7.47
N GLY A 52 1.69 7.75 6.99
CA GLY A 52 2.38 8.77 7.79
C GLY A 52 3.89 8.54 7.95
N ALA A 53 4.56 9.57 8.47
CA ALA A 53 5.99 9.60 8.77
C ALA A 53 6.21 10.07 10.21
N ALA A 54 5.69 9.28 11.17
CA ALA A 54 5.71 9.65 12.59
C ALA A 54 7.13 9.89 13.12
N PHE A 55 8.08 9.02 12.78
CA PHE A 55 9.48 9.16 13.20
C PHE A 55 10.11 10.47 12.70
N ARG A 56 10.00 10.76 11.39
CA ARG A 56 10.47 12.02 10.79
C ARG A 56 9.84 13.23 11.51
N SER A 57 8.52 13.22 11.67
CA SER A 57 7.80 14.33 12.30
C SER A 57 8.21 14.55 13.76
N LEU A 58 8.46 13.48 14.51
CA LEU A 58 8.97 13.58 15.88
C LEU A 58 10.39 14.15 15.91
N ALA A 59 11.29 13.66 15.04
CA ALA A 59 12.66 14.13 14.95
C ALA A 59 12.72 15.62 14.58
N GLU A 60 11.94 16.07 13.59
CA GLU A 60 11.90 17.48 13.18
C GLU A 60 11.32 18.41 14.27
N ARG A 61 10.30 17.97 15.02
CA ARG A 61 9.62 18.81 16.01
C ARG A 61 10.34 18.89 17.35
N HIS A 62 10.95 17.79 17.79
CA HIS A 62 11.55 17.67 19.12
C HIS A 62 13.08 17.67 19.08
N GLY A 63 13.67 17.62 17.89
CA GLY A 63 15.10 17.40 17.71
C GLY A 63 15.48 15.92 17.88
N ALA A 64 16.67 15.57 17.40
CA ALA A 64 17.25 14.25 17.52
C ALA A 64 18.77 14.34 17.72
N ALA A 65 19.36 13.30 18.30
CA ALA A 65 20.80 13.11 18.26
C ALA A 65 21.17 12.38 16.96
N GLU A 66 22.06 12.97 16.16
CA GLU A 66 22.48 12.41 14.87
C GLU A 66 23.86 11.76 14.96
N ILE A 67 24.03 10.63 14.29
CA ILE A 67 25.31 9.94 14.15
C ILE A 67 25.74 10.05 12.69
N ASN A 68 26.78 10.85 12.44
CA ASN A 68 27.22 11.21 11.08
C ASN A 68 28.42 10.36 10.57
N GLU A 69 28.96 9.50 11.42
CA GLU A 69 30.12 8.66 11.07
C GLU A 69 29.66 7.38 10.34
N VAL A 70 30.03 7.27 9.07
CA VAL A 70 29.80 6.08 8.26
C VAL A 70 30.90 5.06 8.56
N ARG A 71 30.53 3.94 9.18
CA ARG A 71 31.46 2.86 9.55
C ARG A 71 31.39 1.60 8.67
N ARG A 72 30.38 1.52 7.80
CA ARG A 72 30.11 0.31 7.00
C ARG A 72 31.08 0.19 5.82
N GLN A 73 31.24 1.27 5.06
CA GLN A 73 32.17 1.33 3.93
C GLN A 73 33.59 1.60 4.43
N HIS A 74 34.58 0.91 3.85
CA HIS A 74 35.98 1.06 4.26
C HIS A 74 36.65 2.24 3.56
N GLU A 75 36.39 2.41 2.27
CA GLU A 75 36.99 3.47 1.44
C GLU A 75 36.32 4.83 1.67
N ASP A 76 37.12 5.90 1.75
CA ASP A 76 36.62 7.24 2.07
C ASP A 76 35.66 7.78 0.99
N TRP A 77 35.94 7.52 -0.29
CA TRP A 77 35.05 7.94 -1.38
C TRP A 77 33.68 7.25 -1.31
N GLN A 78 33.61 6.01 -0.80
CA GLN A 78 32.34 5.28 -0.61
C GLN A 78 31.56 5.84 0.59
N LYS A 79 32.25 6.26 1.64
CA LYS A 79 31.63 6.97 2.78
C LYS A 79 31.04 8.30 2.32
N ASP A 80 31.76 9.05 1.49
CA ASP A 80 31.29 10.30 0.90
C ASP A 80 30.10 10.09 -0.03
N ALA A 81 30.14 9.08 -0.90
CA ALA A 81 29.02 8.71 -1.76
C ALA A 81 27.78 8.29 -0.94
N THR A 82 27.97 7.56 0.16
CA THR A 82 26.88 7.17 1.07
C THR A 82 26.28 8.38 1.78
N ARG A 83 27.11 9.33 2.22
CA ARG A 83 26.65 10.61 2.78
C ARG A 83 25.90 11.45 1.75
N ALA A 84 26.36 11.45 0.50
CA ALA A 84 25.67 12.13 -0.60
C ALA A 84 24.28 11.52 -0.86
N LEU A 85 24.14 10.18 -0.82
CA LEU A 85 22.83 9.51 -0.90
C LEU A 85 21.91 9.91 0.26
N ALA A 86 22.40 9.87 1.50
CA ALA A 86 21.63 10.22 2.69
C ALA A 86 21.15 11.68 2.67
N THR A 87 21.99 12.61 2.18
CA THR A 87 21.67 14.05 2.07
C THR A 87 20.96 14.42 0.77
N GLY A 88 20.52 13.44 -0.02
CA GLY A 88 19.77 13.65 -1.26
C GLY A 88 20.58 14.14 -2.47
N ARG A 89 21.91 14.27 -2.34
CA ARG A 89 22.86 14.53 -3.44
C ARG A 89 23.13 13.26 -4.25
N THR A 90 22.05 12.62 -4.70
CA THR A 90 22.08 11.32 -5.41
C THR A 90 22.93 11.38 -6.66
N GLY A 91 22.94 12.52 -7.38
CA GLY A 91 23.78 12.71 -8.56
C GLY A 91 25.28 12.60 -8.28
N GLU A 92 25.75 13.19 -7.17
CA GLU A 92 27.16 13.10 -6.74
C GLU A 92 27.53 11.65 -6.44
N ALA A 93 26.66 10.92 -5.74
CA ALA A 93 26.88 9.53 -5.41
C ALA A 93 26.93 8.62 -6.65
N ILE A 94 25.95 8.75 -7.57
CA ILE A 94 25.91 7.97 -8.80
C ILE A 94 27.12 8.29 -9.68
N HIS A 95 27.55 9.54 -9.74
CA HIS A 95 28.78 9.92 -10.45
C HIS A 95 30.02 9.27 -9.81
N ALA A 96 30.13 9.25 -8.48
CA ALA A 96 31.24 8.60 -7.79
C ALA A 96 31.31 7.09 -8.04
N TYR A 97 30.17 6.39 -8.05
CA TYR A 97 30.13 4.97 -8.44
C TYR A 97 30.44 4.78 -9.92
N SER A 98 29.94 5.67 -10.79
CA SER A 98 30.19 5.60 -12.23
C SER A 98 31.68 5.78 -12.56
N SER A 99 32.38 6.70 -11.90
CA SER A 99 33.82 6.90 -12.11
C SER A 99 34.67 5.72 -11.65
N GLN A 100 34.12 4.82 -10.84
CA GLN A 100 34.74 3.57 -10.40
C GLN A 100 34.30 2.36 -11.24
N GLY A 101 33.55 2.58 -12.33
CA GLY A 101 33.06 1.51 -13.19
C GLY A 101 31.98 0.62 -12.53
N MET A 102 31.28 1.15 -11.53
CA MET A 102 30.26 0.43 -10.77
C MET A 102 28.82 0.67 -11.25
N VAL A 103 28.65 1.47 -12.31
CA VAL A 103 27.36 1.80 -12.91
C VAL A 103 27.36 1.33 -14.37
N HIS A 104 26.42 0.43 -14.69
CA HIS A 104 26.35 -0.28 -15.96
C HIS A 104 25.02 0.00 -16.65
N ALA A 105 25.10 0.38 -17.92
CA ALA A 105 23.95 0.66 -18.76
C ALA A 105 23.86 -0.41 -19.85
N ALA A 106 22.70 -1.03 -19.98
CA ALA A 106 22.40 -1.97 -21.06
C ALA A 106 21.28 -1.41 -21.96
N GLU A 107 21.13 -1.92 -23.18
CA GLU A 107 20.11 -1.43 -24.13
C GLU A 107 18.68 -1.57 -23.58
N THR A 108 18.39 -2.68 -22.90
CA THR A 108 17.08 -2.98 -22.30
C THR A 108 17.22 -3.42 -20.85
N ARG A 109 16.13 -3.38 -20.09
CA ARG A 109 16.10 -3.92 -18.73
C ARG A 109 16.41 -5.42 -18.68
N GLU A 110 15.98 -6.16 -19.70
CA GLU A 110 16.25 -7.59 -19.83
C GLU A 110 17.75 -7.84 -20.04
N ALA A 111 18.41 -7.05 -20.89
CA ALA A 111 19.86 -7.10 -21.06
C ALA A 111 20.59 -6.71 -19.76
N ALA A 112 20.14 -5.65 -19.08
CA ALA A 112 20.71 -5.23 -17.80
C ALA A 112 20.59 -6.31 -16.72
N ARG A 113 19.49 -7.08 -16.72
CA ARG A 113 19.31 -8.24 -15.84
C ARG A 113 20.33 -9.33 -16.15
N ALA A 114 20.52 -9.67 -17.42
CA ALA A 114 21.48 -10.69 -17.84
C ALA A 114 22.91 -10.28 -17.45
N GLU A 115 23.33 -9.06 -17.79
CA GLU A 115 24.65 -8.52 -17.43
C GLU A 115 24.88 -8.46 -15.92
N LEU A 116 23.84 -8.11 -15.14
CA LEU A 116 23.92 -8.14 -13.67
C LEU A 116 24.20 -9.55 -13.16
N ILE A 117 23.49 -10.56 -13.69
CA ILE A 117 23.66 -11.96 -13.30
C ILE A 117 25.05 -12.46 -13.71
N ASP A 118 25.54 -12.07 -14.88
CA ASP A 118 26.89 -12.43 -15.35
C ASP A 118 27.97 -11.83 -14.45
N THR A 119 27.83 -10.56 -14.09
CA THR A 119 28.74 -9.87 -13.17
C THR A 119 28.68 -10.50 -11.77
N TRP A 120 27.48 -10.81 -11.29
CA TRP A 120 27.28 -11.48 -10.00
C TRP A 120 27.92 -12.87 -9.98
N ASP A 121 27.74 -13.66 -11.03
CA ASP A 121 28.30 -15.01 -11.12
C ASP A 121 29.84 -14.98 -11.24
N ALA A 122 30.38 -14.08 -12.06
CA ALA A 122 31.82 -13.87 -12.17
C ALA A 122 32.45 -13.48 -10.83
N GLN A 123 31.84 -12.56 -10.09
CA GLN A 123 32.34 -12.17 -8.78
C GLN A 123 32.15 -13.29 -7.74
N ARG A 124 31.06 -14.05 -7.80
CA ARG A 124 30.81 -15.23 -6.94
C ARG A 124 31.91 -16.27 -7.10
N LEU A 125 32.37 -16.51 -8.32
CA LEU A 125 33.48 -17.41 -8.61
C LEU A 125 34.84 -16.84 -8.17
N ALA A 126 35.04 -15.54 -8.32
CA ALA A 126 36.29 -14.87 -7.94
C ALA A 126 36.49 -14.77 -6.42
N ASP A 127 35.45 -14.36 -5.68
CA ASP A 127 35.49 -14.27 -4.21
C ASP A 127 34.31 -15.07 -3.58
N PRO A 128 34.47 -16.39 -3.39
CA PRO A 128 33.40 -17.26 -2.88
C PRO A 128 33.06 -17.01 -1.40
N ASP A 129 34.01 -16.49 -0.63
CA ASP A 129 33.83 -16.22 0.81
C ASP A 129 33.08 -14.91 1.09
N LYS A 130 32.91 -14.04 0.07
CA LYS A 130 32.24 -12.75 0.22
C LYS A 130 30.73 -12.89 0.19
N THR A 131 30.07 -12.23 1.14
CA THR A 131 28.60 -12.17 1.21
C THR A 131 28.03 -11.28 0.11
N ARG A 132 26.92 -11.72 -0.49
CA ARG A 132 26.34 -11.10 -1.69
C ARG A 132 24.83 -11.06 -1.63
N ILE A 133 24.24 -10.01 -2.18
CA ILE A 133 22.80 -9.93 -2.41
C ILE A 133 22.47 -9.10 -3.64
N ILE A 134 21.47 -9.56 -4.40
CA ILE A 134 20.89 -8.81 -5.50
C ILE A 134 19.64 -8.07 -4.99
N LEU A 135 19.53 -6.77 -5.25
CA LEU A 135 18.45 -5.91 -4.80
C LEU A 135 17.72 -5.28 -5.98
N THR A 136 16.39 -5.27 -5.89
CA THR A 136 15.55 -4.54 -6.84
C THR A 136 14.23 -4.11 -6.18
N HIS A 137 13.40 -3.38 -6.91
CA HIS A 137 12.19 -2.78 -6.35
C HIS A 137 10.99 -3.74 -6.32
N THR A 138 10.75 -4.54 -7.36
CA THR A 138 9.48 -5.29 -7.50
C THR A 138 9.66 -6.80 -7.26
N ASN A 139 8.59 -7.46 -6.80
CA ASN A 139 8.59 -8.91 -6.59
C ASN A 139 8.66 -9.72 -7.90
N ALA A 140 8.25 -9.14 -9.04
CA ALA A 140 8.38 -9.78 -10.35
C ALA A 140 9.86 -9.85 -10.72
N GLU A 141 10.54 -8.71 -10.68
CA GLU A 141 11.98 -8.60 -10.94
C GLU A 141 12.82 -9.49 -10.00
N VAL A 142 12.47 -9.54 -8.71
CA VAL A 142 13.11 -10.45 -7.75
C VAL A 142 12.95 -11.92 -8.14
N ARG A 143 11.80 -12.33 -8.67
CA ARG A 143 11.58 -13.71 -9.07
C ARG A 143 12.46 -14.06 -10.27
N ASP A 144 12.47 -13.20 -11.28
CA ASP A 144 13.24 -13.43 -12.50
C ASP A 144 14.75 -13.42 -12.22
N LEU A 145 15.22 -12.54 -11.33
CA LEU A 145 16.61 -12.53 -10.86
C LEU A 145 16.98 -13.78 -10.06
N ASN A 146 16.08 -14.25 -9.17
CA ASN A 146 16.32 -15.49 -8.42
C ASN A 146 16.41 -16.71 -9.35
N LEU A 147 15.53 -16.80 -10.35
CA LEU A 147 15.57 -17.89 -11.33
C LEU A 147 16.85 -17.82 -12.17
N ALA A 148 17.20 -16.66 -12.72
CA ALA A 148 18.43 -16.49 -13.51
C ALA A 148 19.70 -16.80 -12.69
N ALA A 149 19.76 -16.37 -11.43
CA ALA A 149 20.86 -16.70 -10.52
C ALA A 149 20.93 -18.22 -10.25
N ARG A 150 19.78 -18.86 -10.04
CA ARG A 150 19.68 -20.30 -9.81
C ARG A 150 20.10 -21.11 -11.04
N ASP A 151 19.73 -20.65 -12.23
CA ASP A 151 20.12 -21.29 -13.50
C ASP A 151 21.64 -21.27 -13.68
N ARG A 152 22.34 -20.17 -13.31
CA ARG A 152 23.81 -20.14 -13.28
C ARG A 152 24.41 -21.21 -12.36
N LEU A 153 23.88 -21.38 -11.14
CA LEU A 153 24.36 -22.43 -10.23
C LEU A 153 24.05 -23.84 -10.74
N ARG A 154 22.93 -24.02 -11.44
CA ARG A 154 22.58 -25.29 -12.07
C ARG A 154 23.54 -25.63 -13.20
N ASP A 155 23.83 -24.67 -14.08
CA ASP A 155 24.75 -24.84 -15.20
C ASP A 155 26.18 -25.15 -14.71
N ALA A 156 26.56 -24.60 -13.55
CA ALA A 156 27.81 -24.91 -12.87
C ALA A 156 27.83 -26.28 -12.15
N GLY A 157 26.69 -26.99 -12.09
CA GLY A 157 26.57 -28.28 -11.39
C GLY A 157 26.62 -28.18 -9.86
N GLU A 158 26.37 -26.99 -9.30
CA GLU A 158 26.44 -26.72 -7.86
C GLU A 158 25.13 -27.01 -7.12
N LEU A 159 24.05 -27.28 -7.87
CA LEU A 159 22.74 -27.63 -7.34
C LEU A 159 22.47 -29.14 -7.44
N GLY A 160 21.84 -29.68 -6.40
CA GLY A 160 21.31 -31.04 -6.41
C GLY A 160 20.05 -31.19 -7.27
N GLN A 161 19.36 -32.31 -7.11
CA GLN A 161 18.08 -32.55 -7.80
C GLN A 161 16.98 -31.59 -7.30
N ASP A 162 16.10 -31.21 -8.21
CA ASP A 162 14.95 -30.36 -7.90
C ASP A 162 13.93 -31.11 -7.07
N VAL A 163 13.50 -30.46 -6.00
CA VAL A 163 12.43 -30.91 -5.12
C VAL A 163 11.34 -29.85 -5.13
N ALA A 164 10.16 -30.23 -5.61
CA ALA A 164 8.99 -29.37 -5.57
C ALA A 164 8.47 -29.26 -4.13
N VAL A 165 8.44 -28.03 -3.62
CA VAL A 165 7.98 -27.66 -2.28
C VAL A 165 6.79 -26.73 -2.39
N SER A 166 5.73 -27.02 -1.65
CA SER A 166 4.55 -26.15 -1.56
C SER A 166 4.78 -25.01 -0.55
N ALA A 167 5.50 -23.97 -0.99
CA ALA A 167 5.74 -22.79 -0.16
C ALA A 167 4.49 -21.89 -0.04
N ALA A 168 4.49 -20.98 0.94
CA ALA A 168 3.38 -20.07 1.24
C ALA A 168 2.97 -19.19 0.03
N ARG A 169 3.91 -18.94 -0.88
CA ARG A 169 3.73 -18.11 -2.08
C ARG A 169 3.55 -18.95 -3.36
N GLY A 170 3.12 -20.19 -3.21
CA GLY A 170 2.94 -21.16 -4.29
C GLY A 170 4.03 -22.22 -4.34
N ALA A 171 3.79 -23.26 -5.14
CA ALA A 171 4.75 -24.32 -5.37
C ALA A 171 6.01 -23.78 -6.04
N ARG A 172 7.18 -24.20 -5.56
CA ARG A 172 8.51 -23.81 -6.04
C ARG A 172 9.47 -24.97 -5.94
N GLU A 173 10.50 -24.94 -6.77
CA GLU A 173 11.54 -25.96 -6.77
C GLU A 173 12.75 -25.47 -5.99
N PHE A 174 13.21 -26.30 -5.06
CA PHE A 174 14.46 -26.08 -4.33
C PHE A 174 15.37 -27.27 -4.54
N ALA A 175 16.67 -27.04 -4.49
CA ALA A 175 17.70 -28.06 -4.57
C ALA A 175 18.67 -27.92 -3.39
N SER A 176 19.36 -29.00 -3.04
CA SER A 176 20.55 -28.89 -2.17
C SER A 176 21.55 -27.95 -2.81
N GLY A 177 22.11 -27.04 -2.02
CA GLY A 177 22.97 -25.96 -2.51
C GLY A 177 22.26 -24.62 -2.67
N ASP A 178 20.91 -24.60 -2.75
CA ASP A 178 20.18 -23.36 -2.98
C ASP A 178 20.33 -22.35 -1.84
N ARG A 179 20.40 -21.06 -2.19
CA ARG A 179 20.28 -19.97 -1.22
C ARG A 179 18.81 -19.60 -1.02
N ILE A 180 18.37 -19.53 0.23
CA ILE A 180 16.98 -19.24 0.59
C ILE A 180 16.86 -18.08 1.59
N MET A 181 15.67 -17.50 1.65
CA MET A 181 15.28 -16.47 2.60
C MET A 181 14.05 -16.91 3.41
N PHE A 182 14.11 -16.74 4.72
CA PHE A 182 12.96 -16.94 5.61
C PHE A 182 12.04 -15.71 5.55
N LEU A 183 10.73 -15.92 5.37
CA LEU A 183 9.74 -14.85 5.21
C LEU A 183 8.92 -14.56 6.47
N LYS A 184 9.04 -15.37 7.53
CA LYS A 184 8.29 -15.24 8.77
C LYS A 184 9.22 -15.47 9.97
N ASN A 185 8.96 -14.76 11.06
CA ASN A 185 9.66 -15.00 12.32
C ASN A 185 9.19 -16.32 12.92
N GLU A 186 10.12 -17.18 13.32
CA GLU A 186 9.83 -18.40 14.06
C GLU A 186 10.80 -18.55 15.23
N ARG A 187 10.27 -18.39 16.45
CA ARG A 187 11.08 -18.31 17.67
C ARG A 187 11.72 -19.65 18.00
N GLY A 188 11.02 -20.76 17.74
CA GLY A 188 11.55 -22.10 18.01
C GLY A 188 12.80 -22.42 17.20
N MET A 189 12.90 -21.88 15.98
CA MET A 189 14.06 -22.03 15.10
C MET A 189 15.08 -20.89 15.26
N GLY A 190 14.74 -19.83 16.00
CA GLY A 190 15.56 -18.63 16.08
C GLY A 190 15.80 -17.94 14.73
N VAL A 191 14.84 -18.05 13.80
CA VAL A 191 14.89 -17.39 12.49
C VAL A 191 13.97 -16.18 12.47
N LYS A 192 14.41 -15.12 11.79
CA LYS A 192 13.65 -13.88 11.59
C LYS A 192 13.31 -13.74 10.10
N ASN A 193 12.28 -12.97 9.79
CA ASN A 193 11.98 -12.57 8.42
C ASN A 193 13.18 -11.79 7.86
N GLY A 194 13.68 -12.22 6.71
CA GLY A 194 14.90 -11.71 6.08
C GLY A 194 16.16 -12.51 6.41
N THR A 195 16.11 -13.49 7.32
CA THR A 195 17.26 -14.39 7.56
C THR A 195 17.56 -15.18 6.29
N LEU A 196 18.85 -15.25 5.93
CA LEU A 196 19.37 -15.98 4.77
C LEU A 196 20.07 -17.27 5.22
N GLY A 197 20.08 -18.26 4.33
CA GLY A 197 20.81 -19.50 4.53
C GLY A 197 20.96 -20.33 3.26
N LYS A 198 21.80 -21.35 3.34
CA LYS A 198 22.05 -22.32 2.27
C LYS A 198 21.38 -23.65 2.60
N VAL A 199 20.63 -24.20 1.65
CA VAL A 199 19.98 -25.51 1.78
C VAL A 199 21.04 -26.59 1.72
N GLU A 200 21.11 -27.42 2.77
CA GLU A 200 21.98 -28.60 2.78
C GLU A 200 21.24 -29.82 2.24
N ARG A 201 19.99 -30.00 2.70
CA ARG A 201 19.12 -31.10 2.27
C ARG A 201 17.71 -30.59 2.10
N VAL A 202 17.05 -31.05 1.05
CA VAL A 202 15.64 -30.77 0.80
C VAL A 202 14.92 -32.05 0.40
N SER A 203 13.72 -32.20 0.92
CA SER A 203 12.76 -33.25 0.61
C SER A 203 11.36 -32.60 0.51
N PRO A 204 10.37 -33.28 -0.07
CA PRO A 204 9.01 -32.74 -0.16
C PRO A 204 8.38 -32.42 1.20
N ASP A 205 8.79 -33.13 2.26
CA ASP A 205 8.27 -32.97 3.62
C ASP A 205 9.16 -32.12 4.53
N SER A 206 10.47 -32.04 4.30
CA SER A 206 11.39 -31.36 5.22
C SER A 206 12.56 -30.69 4.53
N MET A 207 13.09 -29.65 5.17
CA MET A 207 14.23 -28.88 4.68
C MET A 207 15.24 -28.65 5.80
N ALA A 208 16.52 -28.83 5.49
CA ALA A 208 17.66 -28.53 6.37
C ALA A 208 18.51 -27.43 5.75
N VAL A 209 18.74 -26.37 6.52
CA VAL A 209 19.32 -25.11 6.07
C VAL A 209 20.44 -24.71 7.03
N ARG A 210 21.61 -24.39 6.48
CA ARG A 210 22.68 -23.73 7.20
C ARG A 210 22.51 -22.23 7.08
N LEU A 211 22.22 -21.56 8.19
CA LEU A 211 22.11 -20.10 8.25
C LEU A 211 23.50 -19.45 8.09
N ASP A 212 23.51 -18.18 7.69
CA ASP A 212 24.74 -17.41 7.56
C ASP A 212 25.49 -17.19 8.89
N ASP A 213 24.78 -17.32 10.03
CA ASP A 213 25.39 -17.30 11.37
C ASP A 213 26.03 -18.64 11.78
N GLY A 214 26.03 -19.62 10.88
CA GLY A 214 26.62 -20.95 11.06
C GLY A 214 25.68 -21.98 11.71
N ARG A 215 24.51 -21.56 12.23
CA ARG A 215 23.54 -22.51 12.81
C ARG A 215 22.90 -23.37 11.73
N GLN A 216 22.64 -24.62 12.07
CA GLN A 216 21.82 -25.52 11.24
C GLN A 216 20.40 -25.54 11.76
N VAL A 217 19.43 -25.37 10.86
CA VAL A 217 18.01 -25.40 11.16
C VAL A 217 17.36 -26.42 10.24
N ALA A 218 16.67 -27.40 10.83
CA ALA A 218 15.85 -28.36 10.11
C ALA A 218 14.39 -28.20 10.53
N PHE A 219 13.49 -28.23 9.56
CA PHE A 219 12.05 -28.07 9.81
C PHE A 219 11.22 -28.87 8.83
N ASP A 220 10.02 -29.23 9.27
CA ASP A 220 8.99 -29.83 8.43
C ASP A 220 8.25 -28.71 7.67
N LEU A 221 8.07 -28.92 6.37
CA LEU A 221 7.38 -27.99 5.48
C LEU A 221 5.88 -27.91 5.79
N LYS A 222 5.31 -28.85 6.55
CA LYS A 222 3.94 -28.77 7.09
C LYS A 222 3.81 -27.68 8.15
N ASP A 223 4.84 -27.52 8.98
CA ASP A 223 4.85 -26.55 10.07
C ASP A 223 5.33 -25.17 9.62
N TYR A 224 6.24 -25.13 8.62
CA TYR A 224 6.83 -23.89 8.14
C TYR A 224 6.99 -23.86 6.61
N VAL A 225 6.07 -23.15 5.95
CA VAL A 225 6.05 -22.94 4.48
C VAL A 225 6.60 -21.58 4.04
N HIS A 226 7.08 -20.75 4.97
CA HIS A 226 7.42 -19.34 4.71
C HIS A 226 8.87 -19.16 4.25
N VAL A 227 9.21 -19.78 3.12
CA VAL A 227 10.54 -19.70 2.47
C VAL A 227 10.43 -19.23 1.02
N ASP A 228 11.48 -18.57 0.52
CA ASP A 228 11.65 -18.18 -0.89
C ASP A 228 13.14 -18.30 -1.27
N HIS A 229 13.48 -18.16 -2.55
CA HIS A 229 14.88 -18.03 -2.95
C HIS A 229 15.51 -16.75 -2.40
N GLY A 230 16.79 -16.83 -2.05
CA GLY A 230 17.53 -15.80 -1.33
C GLY A 230 18.69 -15.17 -2.10
N TYR A 231 18.78 -15.38 -3.43
CA TYR A 231 19.79 -14.73 -4.27
C TYR A 231 19.47 -13.25 -4.48
N ALA A 232 18.19 -12.97 -4.74
CA ALA A 232 17.64 -11.64 -4.92
C ALA A 232 16.54 -11.33 -3.91
N ALA A 233 16.46 -10.07 -3.48
CA ALA A 233 15.45 -9.57 -2.55
C ALA A 233 14.94 -8.20 -2.96
N THR A 234 13.75 -7.84 -2.48
CA THR A 234 13.28 -6.46 -2.62
C THR A 234 14.09 -5.55 -1.70
N ILE A 235 14.33 -4.30 -2.12
CA ILE A 235 15.06 -3.32 -1.31
C ILE A 235 14.45 -3.19 0.11
N HIS A 236 13.12 -3.23 0.21
CA HIS A 236 12.38 -3.23 1.48
C HIS A 236 12.69 -4.40 2.41
N LYS A 237 13.00 -5.59 1.86
CA LYS A 237 13.36 -6.77 2.66
C LYS A 237 14.83 -6.78 3.07
N SER A 238 15.65 -5.95 2.44
CA SER A 238 17.09 -5.83 2.71
C SER A 238 17.44 -4.74 3.74
N GLN A 239 16.45 -4.08 4.33
CA GLN A 239 16.72 -3.09 5.37
C GLN A 239 17.42 -3.76 6.56
N GLY A 240 18.47 -3.10 7.05
CA GLY A 240 19.38 -3.64 8.07
C GLY A 240 20.39 -4.70 7.57
N VAL A 241 20.22 -5.25 6.36
CA VAL A 241 21.19 -6.21 5.79
C VAL A 241 22.48 -5.48 5.40
N THR A 242 23.62 -6.08 5.72
CA THR A 242 24.94 -5.64 5.27
C THR A 242 25.62 -6.81 4.57
N VAL A 243 26.13 -6.57 3.38
CA VAL A 243 26.88 -7.54 2.56
C VAL A 243 28.22 -6.96 2.17
N ASP A 244 29.14 -7.80 1.75
CA ASP A 244 30.43 -7.33 1.21
C ASP A 244 30.21 -6.75 -0.19
N GLN A 245 29.44 -7.46 -1.04
CA GLN A 245 29.14 -7.03 -2.41
C GLN A 245 27.63 -6.96 -2.70
N GLY A 246 27.15 -5.79 -3.13
CA GLY A 246 25.76 -5.57 -3.51
C GLY A 246 25.59 -5.52 -5.03
N HIS A 247 24.49 -6.06 -5.56
CA HIS A 247 24.11 -5.86 -6.96
C HIS A 247 22.72 -5.24 -6.99
N VAL A 248 22.52 -4.19 -7.78
CA VAL A 248 21.26 -3.45 -7.80
C VAL A 248 20.76 -3.35 -9.24
N LEU A 249 19.54 -3.81 -9.48
CA LEU A 249 18.82 -3.54 -10.74
C LEU A 249 17.90 -2.33 -10.54
N ALA A 250 18.25 -1.21 -11.17
CA ALA A 250 17.44 0.01 -11.12
C ALA A 250 16.14 -0.16 -11.91
N THR A 251 15.04 0.36 -11.38
CA THR A 251 13.74 0.38 -12.08
C THR A 251 13.05 1.74 -11.89
N PRO A 252 12.14 2.17 -12.80
CA PRO A 252 11.48 3.49 -12.70
C PRO A 252 10.63 3.71 -11.43
N GLY A 253 10.31 2.63 -10.72
CA GLY A 253 9.58 2.67 -9.45
C GLY A 253 10.43 3.12 -8.27
N MET A 254 11.76 3.13 -8.40
CA MET A 254 12.68 3.62 -7.37
C MET A 254 12.60 5.14 -7.18
N ASP A 255 13.20 5.58 -6.08
CA ASP A 255 13.22 6.94 -5.56
C ASP A 255 14.44 7.13 -4.65
N ARG A 256 14.57 8.31 -4.04
CA ARG A 256 15.69 8.68 -3.16
C ARG A 256 15.92 7.70 -2.02
N HIS A 257 14.86 7.33 -1.32
CA HIS A 257 14.93 6.45 -0.15
C HIS A 257 15.35 5.03 -0.56
N SER A 258 14.75 4.49 -1.63
CA SER A 258 15.12 3.17 -2.14
C SER A 258 16.52 3.12 -2.75
N ALA A 259 16.97 4.18 -3.42
CA ALA A 259 18.34 4.30 -3.92
C ALA A 259 19.36 4.35 -2.79
N TYR A 260 19.12 5.18 -1.77
CA TYR A 260 19.98 5.26 -0.59
C TYR A 260 20.07 3.90 0.11
N VAL A 261 18.93 3.24 0.36
CA VAL A 261 18.94 1.91 0.97
C VAL A 261 19.67 0.91 0.10
N ALA A 262 19.37 0.79 -1.20
CA ALA A 262 19.96 -0.22 -2.07
C ALA A 262 21.48 -0.06 -2.22
N LEU A 263 21.96 1.17 -2.43
CA LEU A 263 23.37 1.44 -2.72
C LEU A 263 24.24 1.46 -1.47
N SER A 264 23.68 1.59 -0.26
CA SER A 264 24.46 1.68 0.99
C SER A 264 24.63 0.34 1.73
N ARG A 265 24.12 -0.80 1.22
CA ARG A 265 24.21 -2.10 1.93
C ARG A 265 25.57 -2.80 1.83
N HIS A 266 26.47 -2.33 0.97
CA HIS A 266 27.76 -2.97 0.74
C HIS A 266 28.84 -2.50 1.74
N ARG A 267 29.86 -3.33 1.97
CA ARG A 267 31.12 -2.97 2.64
C ARG A 267 32.24 -2.68 1.64
N ASP A 268 32.35 -3.51 0.60
CA ASP A 268 33.45 -3.47 -0.38
C ASP A 268 33.01 -2.80 -1.69
N GLY A 269 31.82 -3.10 -2.21
CA GLY A 269 31.35 -2.48 -3.45
C GLY A 269 29.92 -2.82 -3.84
N VAL A 270 29.36 -2.01 -4.73
CA VAL A 270 28.02 -2.20 -5.29
C VAL A 270 28.07 -2.11 -6.80
N GLN A 271 27.31 -2.95 -7.51
CA GLN A 271 27.18 -2.91 -8.97
C GLN A 271 25.75 -2.50 -9.34
N LEU A 272 25.58 -1.30 -9.88
CA LEU A 272 24.28 -0.76 -10.29
C LEU A 272 24.07 -0.98 -11.79
N HIS A 273 23.03 -1.73 -12.16
CA HIS A 273 22.66 -1.96 -13.55
C HIS A 273 21.32 -1.31 -13.88
N TYR A 274 21.18 -0.79 -15.09
CA TYR A 274 19.92 -0.21 -15.57
C TYR A 274 19.76 -0.39 -17.09
N GLY A 275 18.52 -0.46 -17.56
CA GLY A 275 18.18 -0.52 -18.99
C GLY A 275 17.91 0.87 -19.59
N CYS A 276 18.39 1.12 -20.79
CA CYS A 276 18.19 2.38 -21.53
C CYS A 276 16.73 2.59 -21.99
N ASP A 277 15.97 1.52 -22.11
CA ASP A 277 14.52 1.52 -22.33
C ASP A 277 13.74 2.16 -21.16
N ASP A 278 14.21 1.96 -19.92
CA ASP A 278 13.67 2.61 -18.73
C ASP A 278 14.31 3.98 -18.46
N PHE A 279 15.63 4.08 -18.67
CA PHE A 279 16.43 5.27 -18.38
C PHE A 279 17.32 5.60 -19.57
N ALA A 280 16.84 6.49 -20.46
CA ALA A 280 17.55 6.86 -21.68
C ALA A 280 19.03 7.29 -21.48
N ASP A 281 19.37 7.82 -20.30
CA ASP A 281 20.72 8.23 -19.94
C ASP A 281 20.91 8.26 -18.41
N VAL A 282 22.15 8.47 -17.97
CA VAL A 282 22.52 8.60 -16.55
C VAL A 282 21.78 9.76 -15.87
N SER A 283 21.44 10.84 -16.59
CA SER A 283 20.71 11.98 -16.02
C SER A 283 19.26 11.60 -15.68
N ARG A 284 18.61 10.79 -16.51
CA ARG A 284 17.28 10.19 -16.25
C ARG A 284 17.32 9.26 -15.05
N LEU A 285 18.38 8.44 -14.95
CA LEU A 285 18.62 7.58 -13.79
C LEU A 285 18.74 8.43 -12.51
N VAL A 286 19.65 9.41 -12.49
CA VAL A 286 19.86 10.32 -11.36
C VAL A 286 18.58 11.06 -10.98
N ARG A 287 17.83 11.57 -11.96
CA ARG A 287 16.55 12.26 -11.69
C ARG A 287 15.53 11.34 -11.03
N THR A 288 15.48 10.07 -11.43
CA THR A 288 14.53 9.11 -10.88
C THR A 288 14.95 8.63 -9.50
N LEU A 289 16.21 8.24 -9.35
CA LEU A 289 16.79 7.81 -8.08
C LEU A 289 16.92 8.96 -7.09
N GLY A 290 16.99 10.22 -7.52
CA GLY A 290 16.99 11.40 -6.66
C GLY A 290 15.59 11.96 -6.37
N ARG A 291 14.53 11.37 -6.95
CA ARG A 291 13.16 11.86 -6.75
C ARG A 291 12.75 11.66 -5.30
N GLU A 292 12.39 12.74 -4.65
CA GLU A 292 11.80 12.70 -3.31
C GLU A 292 10.31 12.33 -3.37
N ARG A 293 9.91 11.39 -2.51
CA ARG A 293 8.52 10.96 -2.32
C ARG A 293 8.20 10.89 -0.84
N ALA A 294 8.53 11.97 -0.14
CA ALA A 294 8.35 12.00 1.30
C ALA A 294 6.87 11.79 1.67
N LYS A 295 6.64 11.02 2.74
CA LYS A 295 5.33 10.93 3.36
C LYS A 295 5.10 12.17 4.23
N ASP A 296 4.04 12.89 3.88
CA ASP A 296 3.56 13.99 4.68
C ASP A 296 2.74 13.49 5.87
N MET A 297 2.78 14.26 6.95
CA MET A 297 1.85 14.15 8.05
C MET A 297 0.76 15.22 7.92
N ALA A 298 -0.46 14.91 8.36
CA ALA A 298 -1.52 15.91 8.41
C ALA A 298 -1.12 17.16 9.23
N SER A 299 -0.23 16.97 10.20
CA SER A 299 0.32 18.01 11.05
C SER A 299 1.39 18.88 10.39
N ASP A 300 1.89 18.51 9.21
CA ASP A 300 2.83 19.32 8.42
C ASP A 300 2.08 20.39 7.63
N TYR A 301 0.83 20.07 7.26
CA TYR A 301 -0.15 21.02 6.80
C TYR A 301 -0.84 21.65 8.02
N SER A 302 -0.09 22.40 8.83
CA SER A 302 -0.71 23.26 9.83
C SER A 302 -1.63 24.24 9.12
N ARG A 303 -2.92 23.91 9.07
CA ARG A 303 -3.96 24.90 8.76
C ARG A 303 -3.89 25.91 9.88
N ASP A 304 -3.32 27.08 9.61
CA ASP A 304 -3.59 28.22 10.45
C ASP A 304 -5.08 28.50 10.30
N THR A 305 -5.86 27.86 11.18
CA THR A 305 -7.32 27.91 11.16
C THR A 305 -7.75 29.37 11.34
N ALA A 306 -6.94 30.18 12.04
CA ALA A 306 -7.15 31.61 12.14
C ALA A 306 -6.92 32.32 10.81
N GLN A 307 -5.92 31.93 10.02
CA GLN A 307 -5.67 32.49 8.68
C GLN A 307 -6.74 32.09 7.67
N ASP A 308 -7.22 30.84 7.70
CA ASP A 308 -8.33 30.38 6.86
C ASP A 308 -9.66 31.07 7.23
N ILE A 309 -9.91 31.27 8.54
CA ILE A 309 -11.07 32.02 9.06
C ILE A 309 -10.97 33.49 8.65
N ARG A 310 -9.79 34.13 8.77
CA ARG A 310 -9.54 35.51 8.31
C ARG A 310 -9.76 35.63 6.80
N ALA A 311 -9.17 34.75 6.00
CA ALA A 311 -9.35 34.75 4.54
C ALA A 311 -10.80 34.46 4.12
N PHE A 312 -11.54 33.65 4.88
CA PHE A 312 -12.98 33.45 4.68
C PHE A 312 -13.79 34.70 5.03
N ALA A 313 -13.49 35.35 6.16
CA ALA A 313 -14.14 36.57 6.61
C ALA A 313 -13.90 37.74 5.64
N ASP A 314 -12.66 37.91 5.17
CA ASP A 314 -12.27 38.95 4.23
C ASP A 314 -12.99 38.78 2.88
N ARG A 315 -13.11 37.55 2.37
CA ARG A 315 -13.86 37.26 1.13
C ARG A 315 -15.36 37.52 1.23
N ARG A 316 -15.90 37.61 2.44
CA ARG A 316 -17.33 37.86 2.73
C ARG A 316 -17.59 39.26 3.27
N GLY A 317 -16.57 40.09 3.45
CA GLY A 317 -16.68 41.44 4.02
C GLY A 317 -17.01 41.44 5.53
N LEU A 318 -16.71 40.35 6.23
CA LEU A 318 -16.96 40.18 7.68
C LEU A 318 -15.73 40.55 8.53
N SER A 319 -14.76 41.26 7.94
CA SER A 319 -13.53 41.71 8.56
C SER A 319 -13.85 42.75 9.65
N GLY A 320 -13.81 42.34 10.92
CA GLY A 320 -14.05 43.21 12.09
C GLY A 320 -15.03 42.64 13.14
N GLU A 321 -15.84 41.63 12.78
CA GLU A 321 -16.83 41.03 13.71
C GLU A 321 -16.34 39.75 14.40
N ILE A 322 -15.18 39.22 14.00
CA ILE A 322 -14.64 37.95 14.50
C ILE A 322 -13.40 38.23 15.36
N CYS A 323 -13.56 38.18 16.69
CA CYS A 323 -12.44 38.11 17.63
C CYS A 323 -11.96 36.66 17.76
N LEU A 324 -10.71 36.39 17.38
CA LEU A 324 -10.04 35.11 17.65
C LEU A 324 -9.13 35.27 18.88
N PRO A 325 -9.14 34.32 19.84
CA PRO A 325 -8.24 34.37 20.99
C PRO A 325 -6.78 34.17 20.56
N ASP A 326 -5.87 34.85 21.25
CA ASP A 326 -4.42 34.70 21.03
C ASP A 326 -3.96 33.25 21.27
N ALA A 327 -2.99 32.82 20.48
CA ALA A 327 -2.45 31.46 20.54
C ALA A 327 -1.81 31.20 21.92
N PRO A 328 -2.03 30.03 22.56
CA PRO A 328 -1.38 29.70 23.82
C PRO A 328 0.13 29.54 23.60
N GLU A 329 0.93 30.21 24.42
CA GLU A 329 2.39 30.04 24.46
C GLU A 329 2.75 28.58 24.76
N ARG A 330 3.39 27.92 23.78
CA ARG A 330 3.90 26.56 23.97
C ARG A 330 5.17 26.62 24.82
N LYS A 331 5.08 26.16 26.07
CA LYS A 331 6.27 25.91 26.90
C LYS A 331 7.13 24.83 26.23
N GLY A 332 8.38 25.18 25.91
CA GLY A 332 9.37 24.25 25.36
C GLY A 332 9.61 23.09 26.31
N VAL A 333 9.66 21.87 25.76
CA VAL A 333 10.14 20.68 26.47
C VAL A 333 11.66 20.84 26.63
N GLU A 334 12.17 20.69 27.86
CA GLU A 334 13.60 20.74 28.15
C GLU A 334 14.31 19.58 27.43
N ILE A 335 15.03 19.92 26.35
CA ILE A 335 15.98 19.02 25.70
C ILE A 335 17.22 18.97 26.61
N LEU A 336 17.37 17.88 27.35
CA LEU A 336 18.60 17.57 28.08
C LEU A 336 19.73 17.35 27.06
N ALA A 337 20.53 18.38 26.83
CA ALA A 337 21.74 18.30 26.02
C ALA A 337 22.72 17.27 26.62
N PRO A 338 23.50 16.54 25.81
CA PRO A 338 24.56 15.67 26.31
C PRO A 338 25.61 16.52 27.02
N ARG A 339 25.83 16.26 28.32
CA ARG A 339 26.91 16.89 29.08
C ARG A 339 28.26 16.49 28.48
N ALA A 340 29.00 17.48 28.01
CA ALA A 340 30.38 17.32 27.58
C ALA A 340 31.27 16.89 28.75
N GLY A 341 32.02 15.81 28.55
CA GLY A 341 33.35 15.59 29.09
C GLY A 341 33.49 15.31 30.59
N THR A 342 33.55 14.04 30.95
CA THR A 342 34.74 13.52 31.65
C THR A 342 35.09 12.16 31.05
N SER A 343 36.00 12.16 30.08
CA SER A 343 36.69 10.95 29.65
C SER A 343 37.49 10.43 30.85
N ARG A 344 37.03 9.35 31.47
CA ARG A 344 37.89 8.51 32.32
C ARG A 344 38.40 7.37 31.48
N GLN A 345 39.71 7.41 31.20
CA GLN A 345 40.48 6.28 30.69
C GLN A 345 40.24 5.07 31.59
N MET A 346 39.74 3.98 30.99
CA MET A 346 39.83 2.65 31.57
C MET A 346 41.29 2.19 31.42
N GLY A 347 42.07 2.40 32.48
CA GLY A 347 43.33 1.70 32.71
C GLY A 347 43.08 0.53 33.64
N GLU A 348 43.69 -0.60 33.28
CA GLU A 348 43.76 -1.84 34.03
C GLU A 348 44.20 -1.61 35.50
N ASP A 349 43.52 -2.24 36.45
CA ASP A 349 44.22 -3.05 37.47
C ASP A 349 43.27 -3.85 38.37
N SER A 350 43.65 -5.11 38.53
CA SER A 350 43.11 -6.12 39.44
C SER A 350 43.36 -5.79 40.91
N ARG A 351 42.36 -6.03 41.79
CA ARG A 351 42.49 -6.76 43.09
C ARG A 351 41.19 -6.77 43.91
N THR A 352 40.65 -7.98 44.07
CA THR A 352 40.09 -8.63 45.27
C THR A 352 39.64 -7.77 46.47
N ARG A 353 38.40 -8.00 46.93
CA ARG A 353 38.10 -8.18 48.37
C ARG A 353 36.75 -8.90 48.59
N ASP A 354 36.86 -10.07 49.22
CA ASP A 354 35.81 -10.87 49.83
C ASP A 354 35.09 -10.14 50.96
N ILE A 355 33.77 -10.34 51.09
CA ILE A 355 33.07 -10.51 52.39
C ILE A 355 31.87 -11.46 52.19
N GLY A 356 32.01 -12.72 52.61
CA GLY A 356 30.88 -13.52 53.14
C GLY A 356 30.53 -13.00 54.54
N GLY A 357 29.30 -13.03 55.04
CA GLY A 357 28.39 -14.16 55.13
C GLY A 357 28.16 -14.46 56.62
N ASP A 358 26.89 -14.68 56.99
CA ASP A 358 26.42 -15.61 58.04
C ASP A 358 25.74 -15.05 59.33
N ARG A 359 24.64 -15.76 59.69
CA ARG A 359 23.88 -15.93 60.96
C ARG A 359 23.02 -14.77 61.51
N GLY A 360 21.81 -15.00 62.02
CA GLY A 360 21.06 -16.24 62.29
C GLY A 360 19.75 -15.98 63.07
N ALA A 361 18.85 -16.98 62.96
CA ALA A 361 17.73 -17.43 63.79
C ALA A 361 17.10 -16.57 64.93
N GLY A 362 15.77 -16.66 65.04
CA GLY A 362 15.02 -16.42 66.28
C GLY A 362 13.48 -16.41 66.12
N GLU A 363 12.82 -17.54 66.39
CA GLU A 363 11.36 -17.67 66.54
C GLU A 363 10.84 -17.09 67.86
N GLY A 364 9.55 -16.71 67.95
CA GLY A 364 8.81 -16.75 69.23
C GLY A 364 7.69 -15.72 69.50
N LYS A 365 6.47 -16.00 69.00
CA LYS A 365 5.12 -15.86 69.64
C LYS A 365 4.61 -14.56 70.33
N ALA A 366 3.47 -14.08 69.78
CA ALA A 366 2.13 -13.90 70.38
C ALA A 366 1.57 -12.51 70.79
N ALA A 367 0.47 -12.15 70.08
CA ALA A 367 -0.88 -11.74 70.54
C ALA A 367 -1.35 -10.26 70.60
N ALA A 368 -2.56 -10.08 70.02
CA ALA A 368 -3.62 -9.04 70.18
C ALA A 368 -3.34 -7.63 69.59
N GLU A 369 -4.26 -6.85 68.97
CA GLU A 369 -5.73 -6.85 68.82
C GLU A 369 -6.14 -5.73 67.80
N ARG A 370 -7.34 -5.86 67.18
CA ARG A 370 -8.29 -4.79 66.73
C ARG A 370 -8.20 -4.07 65.35
N GLN A 371 -9.15 -4.50 64.51
CA GLN A 371 -10.20 -3.77 63.73
C GLN A 371 -9.88 -2.96 62.44
N PRO A 372 -10.66 -3.19 61.35
CA PRO A 372 -10.64 -2.41 60.11
C PRO A 372 -11.77 -1.35 60.01
N ARG A 373 -11.51 -0.20 59.38
CA ARG A 373 -12.51 0.79 58.94
C ARG A 373 -12.67 0.66 57.42
N ARG A 374 -13.80 0.15 56.92
CA ARG A 374 -15.04 0.84 56.51
C ARG A 374 -14.91 1.74 55.26
N SER A 375 -15.52 1.23 54.20
CA SER A 375 -16.03 1.93 53.02
C SER A 375 -17.27 2.76 53.38
N MET A 376 -17.40 3.94 52.78
CA MET A 376 -18.60 4.77 52.79
C MET A 376 -18.95 5.14 51.35
N PHE A 377 -19.96 4.48 50.80
CA PHE A 377 -21.14 5.07 50.13
C PHE A 377 -21.84 3.97 49.32
N ASP A 378 -22.67 3.23 50.06
CA ASP A 378 -23.83 2.52 49.55
C ASP A 378 -25.06 3.32 50.00
N GLY A 379 -26.05 3.46 49.12
CA GLY A 379 -27.25 4.24 49.40
C GLY A 379 -28.06 4.55 48.15
N LEU A 380 -28.76 3.54 47.62
CA LEU A 380 -30.12 3.65 47.04
C LEU A 380 -30.60 2.29 46.50
N ARG A 381 -31.58 1.68 47.18
CA ARG A 381 -32.49 0.66 46.62
C ARG A 381 -33.92 0.95 47.07
N LEU A 382 -34.87 0.80 46.15
CA LEU A 382 -36.31 0.66 46.40
C LEU A 382 -36.83 -0.62 45.71
N PRO A 383 -37.94 -1.20 46.18
CA PRO A 383 -38.11 -2.66 46.29
C PRO A 383 -38.97 -3.31 45.20
N ILE A 384 -38.85 -4.64 45.12
CA ILE A 384 -39.70 -5.58 44.38
C ILE A 384 -40.44 -6.43 45.43
N GLU A 385 -41.75 -6.64 45.26
CA GLU A 385 -42.52 -7.74 45.87
C GLU A 385 -43.50 -8.37 44.84
N PRO A 386 -43.84 -9.67 44.96
CA PRO A 386 -44.81 -10.36 44.10
C PRO A 386 -46.03 -11.02 44.81
N GLU A 387 -47.00 -11.45 43.98
CA GLU A 387 -48.01 -12.55 44.10
C GLU A 387 -49.37 -12.38 44.86
N LYS A 388 -50.52 -12.59 44.14
CA LYS A 388 -51.41 -13.81 44.09
C LYS A 388 -52.95 -13.59 43.94
N ALA A 389 -53.52 -14.22 42.89
CA ALA A 389 -54.75 -15.06 42.73
C ALA A 389 -56.21 -14.63 43.13
N ALA A 390 -57.18 -14.75 42.18
CA ALA A 390 -58.44 -15.56 42.24
C ALA A 390 -59.41 -15.31 41.02
N GLY A 391 -60.09 -16.36 40.49
CA GLY A 391 -61.07 -16.37 39.35
C GLY A 391 -62.56 -16.13 39.76
N PRO A 392 -63.63 -16.48 38.98
CA PRO A 392 -63.79 -17.56 37.99
C PRO A 392 -64.61 -17.22 36.69
N ALA A 393 -65.19 -18.26 36.06
CA ALA A 393 -65.51 -18.52 34.64
C ALA A 393 -66.91 -18.12 34.05
N GLN A 394 -67.05 -18.39 32.73
CA GLN A 394 -68.22 -18.59 31.82
C GLN A 394 -68.41 -17.46 30.77
N GLY A 395 -68.56 -17.66 29.44
CA GLY A 395 -68.57 -18.82 28.54
C GLY A 395 -68.75 -18.42 27.05
N ALA A 396 -68.55 -19.41 26.16
CA ALA A 396 -69.05 -19.59 24.78
C ALA A 396 -68.69 -18.63 23.60
N LYS A 397 -67.88 -19.20 22.67
CA LYS A 397 -67.93 -19.20 21.18
C LYS A 397 -68.39 -17.95 20.39
N GLU A 398 -67.48 -17.37 19.58
CA GLU A 398 -67.45 -17.44 18.09
C GLU A 398 -66.19 -16.74 17.50
N LYS A 399 -65.88 -17.00 16.22
CA LYS A 399 -64.54 -17.04 15.58
C LYS A 399 -64.07 -15.69 14.93
N PRO A 400 -62.89 -15.57 14.26
CA PRO A 400 -61.82 -14.64 14.65
C PRO A 400 -61.51 -13.46 13.68
N ALA A 401 -60.52 -12.68 14.09
CA ALA A 401 -59.91 -11.45 13.55
C ALA A 401 -59.39 -11.48 12.09
N PRO A 402 -58.91 -10.30 11.62
CA PRO A 402 -57.48 -10.23 11.32
C PRO A 402 -56.72 -9.19 12.16
N LYS A 403 -55.48 -9.58 12.49
CA LYS A 403 -54.51 -8.86 13.32
C LYS A 403 -53.95 -7.65 12.58
N ARG A 404 -53.96 -6.48 13.23
CA ARG A 404 -53.13 -5.32 12.85
C ARG A 404 -51.66 -5.64 13.16
N GLY A 405 -50.78 -5.42 12.18
CA GLY A 405 -49.34 -5.64 12.28
C GLY A 405 -48.63 -4.53 13.07
N MET A 406 -47.46 -4.87 13.61
CA MET A 406 -46.60 -4.06 14.48
C MET A 406 -45.87 -2.90 13.75
N PHE A 407 -46.56 -2.20 12.85
CA PHE A 407 -46.01 -1.06 12.10
C PHE A 407 -46.93 0.16 12.06
N ASP A 408 -47.96 0.19 12.90
CA ASP A 408 -48.86 1.34 13.03
C ASP A 408 -48.20 2.40 13.93
N GLY A 409 -47.27 3.16 13.36
CA GLY A 409 -46.53 4.20 14.10
C GLY A 409 -45.31 4.81 13.40
N LEU A 410 -44.92 4.35 12.20
CA LEU A 410 -43.81 4.93 11.44
C LEU A 410 -44.32 5.90 10.36
N LYS A 411 -44.31 7.20 10.69
CA LYS A 411 -44.51 8.29 9.73
C LYS A 411 -43.27 8.42 8.83
N LEU A 412 -43.31 7.77 7.67
CA LEU A 412 -42.44 8.04 6.52
C LEU A 412 -42.90 9.35 5.85
N PRO A 413 -42.03 10.33 5.58
CA PRO A 413 -42.40 11.44 4.70
C PRO A 413 -42.54 10.90 3.27
N MET A 414 -43.80 10.78 2.82
CA MET A 414 -44.12 10.66 1.41
C MET A 414 -43.61 11.89 0.66
N ARG A 415 -43.09 11.62 -0.53
CA ARG A 415 -42.70 12.56 -1.59
C ARG A 415 -43.65 13.75 -1.64
N SER A 416 -43.13 14.91 -1.26
CA SER A 416 -43.77 16.19 -1.60
C SER A 416 -43.87 16.30 -3.12
N SER A 417 -45.07 16.59 -3.57
CA SER A 417 -45.43 17.11 -4.88
C SER A 417 -44.36 18.02 -5.48
N ALA A 418 -44.16 17.86 -6.79
CA ALA A 418 -43.34 18.73 -7.63
C ALA A 418 -43.52 20.21 -7.26
N PRO A 419 -42.43 20.99 -7.13
CA PRO A 419 -42.56 22.43 -7.16
C PRO A 419 -43.05 22.83 -8.54
N MET A 420 -44.14 23.61 -8.59
CA MET A 420 -44.46 24.49 -9.71
C MET A 420 -43.19 25.21 -10.19
N PRO A 421 -42.99 25.43 -11.50
CA PRO A 421 -41.76 26.00 -12.03
C PRO A 421 -41.58 27.41 -11.47
N ALA A 422 -40.56 27.57 -10.62
CA ALA A 422 -40.07 28.88 -10.24
C ALA A 422 -39.64 29.59 -11.53
N LYS A 423 -40.15 30.80 -11.75
CA LYS A 423 -39.81 31.67 -12.89
C LYS A 423 -38.30 31.62 -13.14
N ASP A 424 -37.91 31.17 -14.33
CA ASP A 424 -36.53 31.08 -14.77
C ASP A 424 -35.81 32.41 -14.56
N SER A 425 -34.78 32.40 -13.72
CA SER A 425 -33.87 33.53 -13.64
C SER A 425 -33.15 33.67 -14.99
N PRO A 426 -33.01 34.87 -15.57
CA PRO A 426 -32.44 35.06 -16.91
C PRO A 426 -31.04 34.42 -17.07
N VAL A 427 -30.27 34.37 -15.99
CA VAL A 427 -28.94 33.74 -15.92
C VAL A 427 -28.97 32.22 -16.16
N ARG A 428 -30.01 31.50 -15.72
CA ARG A 428 -30.14 30.03 -15.94
C ARG A 428 -30.50 29.72 -17.39
N ALA A 429 -31.39 30.52 -17.98
CA ALA A 429 -31.79 30.37 -19.38
C ALA A 429 -30.65 30.69 -20.37
N GLU A 430 -29.76 31.61 -19.99
CA GLU A 430 -28.55 31.96 -20.77
C GLU A 430 -27.49 30.85 -20.71
N GLN A 431 -27.23 30.30 -19.51
CA GLN A 431 -26.33 29.16 -19.31
C GLN A 431 -26.79 27.89 -20.07
N ASP A 432 -28.10 27.63 -20.11
CA ASP A 432 -28.65 26.49 -20.86
C ASP A 432 -28.51 26.64 -22.39
N ARG A 433 -28.57 27.88 -22.89
CA ARG A 433 -28.34 28.17 -24.33
C ARG A 433 -26.86 28.04 -24.70
N ASP A 434 -25.97 28.51 -23.84
CA ASP A 434 -24.53 28.40 -24.05
C ASP A 434 -24.07 26.94 -23.99
N PHE A 435 -24.64 26.15 -23.07
CA PHE A 435 -24.38 24.72 -23.00
C PHE A 435 -24.83 23.99 -24.27
N ARG A 436 -26.04 24.27 -24.78
CA ARG A 436 -26.52 23.71 -26.07
C ARG A 436 -25.57 24.02 -27.22
N ARG A 437 -25.13 25.27 -27.35
CA ARG A 437 -24.17 25.69 -28.39
C ARG A 437 -22.83 24.99 -28.25
N ALA A 438 -22.36 24.77 -27.03
CA ALA A 438 -21.12 24.04 -26.76
C ALA A 438 -21.25 22.56 -27.17
N VAL A 439 -22.37 21.90 -26.83
CA VAL A 439 -22.68 20.52 -27.24
C VAL A 439 -22.72 20.39 -28.76
N GLU A 440 -23.33 21.32 -29.47
CA GLU A 440 -23.40 21.30 -30.95
C GLU A 440 -22.04 21.49 -31.61
N ARG A 441 -21.17 22.34 -31.05
CA ARG A 441 -19.80 22.55 -31.56
C ARG A 441 -18.92 21.32 -31.31
N ALA A 442 -19.04 20.72 -30.13
CA ALA A 442 -18.36 19.46 -29.80
C ALA A 442 -18.85 18.33 -30.71
N SER A 443 -20.16 18.26 -30.98
CA SER A 443 -20.77 17.21 -31.82
C SER A 443 -20.28 17.32 -33.26
N ARG A 444 -20.26 18.53 -33.82
CA ARG A 444 -19.72 18.79 -35.17
C ARG A 444 -18.24 18.44 -35.27
N SER A 445 -17.44 18.82 -34.27
CA SER A 445 -16.00 18.52 -34.27
C SER A 445 -15.72 17.02 -34.10
N ALA A 446 -16.57 16.30 -33.37
CA ALA A 446 -16.47 14.84 -33.24
C ALA A 446 -16.93 14.14 -34.53
N GLU A 447 -17.98 14.64 -35.18
CA GLU A 447 -18.47 14.11 -36.45
C GLU A 447 -17.42 14.25 -37.57
N THR A 448 -16.74 15.40 -37.68
CA THR A 448 -15.68 15.59 -38.70
C THR A 448 -14.52 14.61 -38.51
N VAL A 449 -14.12 14.35 -37.27
CA VAL A 449 -13.08 13.37 -36.94
C VAL A 449 -13.53 11.93 -37.28
N LEU A 450 -14.79 11.58 -37.01
CA LEU A 450 -15.32 10.26 -37.34
C LEU A 450 -15.49 10.05 -38.85
N GLN A 451 -15.94 11.08 -39.59
CA GLN A 451 -16.03 11.03 -41.04
C GLN A 451 -14.66 10.86 -41.70
N ALA A 452 -13.64 11.58 -41.21
CA ALA A 452 -12.26 11.43 -41.69
C ALA A 452 -11.71 10.02 -41.47
N ARG A 453 -12.04 9.38 -40.34
CA ARG A 453 -11.67 7.98 -40.07
C ARG A 453 -12.45 7.01 -40.97
N ALA A 454 -13.74 7.26 -41.19
CA ALA A 454 -14.61 6.42 -42.01
C ALA A 454 -14.23 6.45 -43.50
N SER A 455 -13.69 7.57 -43.99
CA SER A 455 -13.17 7.70 -45.36
C SER A 455 -11.77 7.11 -45.55
N GLY A 456 -11.19 6.48 -44.51
CA GLY A 456 -9.86 5.86 -44.56
C GLY A 456 -8.69 6.85 -44.58
N GLY A 457 -8.96 8.16 -44.40
CA GLY A 457 -7.94 9.21 -44.37
C GLY A 457 -7.33 9.44 -42.98
N PRO A 458 -6.10 9.96 -42.89
CA PRO A 458 -5.53 10.36 -41.61
C PRO A 458 -6.29 11.57 -41.04
N VAL A 459 -6.65 11.51 -39.75
CA VAL A 459 -7.27 12.66 -39.05
C VAL A 459 -6.25 13.79 -38.98
N LEU A 460 -6.58 14.92 -39.61
CA LEU A 460 -5.68 16.07 -39.70
C LEU A 460 -5.50 16.73 -38.33
N GLU A 461 -4.32 17.30 -38.10
CA GLU A 461 -3.96 17.81 -36.77
C GLU A 461 -4.89 18.93 -36.29
N HIS A 462 -5.35 19.80 -37.20
CA HIS A 462 -6.32 20.83 -36.88
C HIS A 462 -7.69 20.27 -36.46
N GLN A 463 -8.09 19.08 -36.95
CA GLN A 463 -9.34 18.42 -36.56
C GLN A 463 -9.25 17.85 -35.14
N LYS A 464 -8.09 17.31 -34.76
CA LYS A 464 -7.83 16.84 -33.39
C LYS A 464 -7.85 18.00 -32.39
N VAL A 465 -7.13 19.08 -32.71
CA VAL A 465 -7.07 20.28 -31.87
C VAL A 465 -8.45 20.95 -31.75
N ALA A 466 -9.25 20.95 -32.83
CA ALA A 466 -10.62 21.47 -32.79
C ALA A 466 -11.53 20.65 -31.86
N LEU A 467 -11.46 19.32 -31.92
CA LEU A 467 -12.22 18.44 -31.02
C LEU A 467 -11.78 18.62 -29.55
N GLU A 468 -10.47 18.71 -29.30
CA GLU A 468 -9.94 18.93 -27.96
C GLU A 468 -10.40 20.27 -27.37
N ARG A 469 -10.30 21.36 -28.14
CA ARG A 469 -10.78 22.69 -27.72
C ARG A 469 -12.29 22.71 -27.48
N ALA A 470 -13.07 22.03 -28.33
CA ALA A 470 -14.51 21.93 -28.15
C ALA A 470 -14.89 21.13 -26.90
N GLY A 471 -14.15 20.06 -26.58
CA GLY A 471 -14.29 19.30 -25.33
C GLY A 471 -13.93 20.12 -24.09
N GLN A 472 -12.84 20.88 -24.12
CA GLN A 472 -12.44 21.77 -23.03
C GLN A 472 -13.48 22.87 -22.77
N ALA A 473 -14.03 23.47 -23.83
CA ALA A 473 -15.09 24.47 -23.71
C ALA A 473 -16.38 23.90 -23.09
N LEU A 474 -16.69 22.64 -23.40
CA LEU A 474 -17.82 21.93 -22.81
C LEU A 474 -17.60 21.66 -21.31
N ASP A 475 -16.38 21.25 -20.93
CA ASP A 475 -16.00 20.97 -19.54
C ASP A 475 -15.93 22.24 -18.67
N GLN A 476 -15.60 23.40 -19.26
CA GLN A 476 -15.63 24.70 -18.59
C GLN A 476 -17.05 25.10 -18.15
N ILE A 477 -18.07 24.72 -18.94
CA ILE A 477 -19.47 24.99 -18.60
C ILE A 477 -19.97 23.96 -17.59
N ARG A 478 -19.65 22.68 -17.80
CA ARG A 478 -20.03 21.60 -16.88
C ARG A 478 -18.92 20.57 -16.76
N ALA A 479 -18.36 20.47 -15.56
CA ALA A 479 -17.24 19.55 -15.28
C ALA A 479 -17.58 18.09 -15.64
N GLY A 480 -16.76 17.50 -16.52
CA GLY A 480 -16.89 16.12 -16.98
C GLY A 480 -17.90 15.92 -18.11
N ALA A 481 -18.49 16.97 -18.64
CA ALA A 481 -19.45 16.90 -19.74
C ALA A 481 -18.84 16.27 -21.00
N SER A 482 -17.54 16.46 -21.27
CA SER A 482 -16.90 15.88 -22.46
C SER A 482 -16.88 14.35 -22.40
N ARG A 483 -16.68 13.82 -21.19
CA ARG A 483 -16.72 12.38 -20.89
C ARG A 483 -18.14 11.82 -20.92
N ASP A 484 -19.10 12.57 -20.36
CA ASP A 484 -20.52 12.20 -20.37
C ASP A 484 -21.04 12.16 -21.83
N MET A 485 -20.60 13.09 -22.68
CA MET A 485 -20.91 13.13 -24.12
C MET A 485 -20.28 11.96 -24.89
N ALA A 486 -19.01 11.65 -24.63
CA ALA A 486 -18.34 10.50 -25.26
C ALA A 486 -19.02 9.17 -24.88
N SER A 487 -19.49 9.05 -23.63
CA SER A 487 -20.19 7.86 -23.14
C SER A 487 -21.58 7.71 -23.77
N ALA A 488 -22.32 8.83 -23.88
CA ALA A 488 -23.61 8.87 -24.57
C ALA A 488 -23.48 8.48 -26.06
N MET A 489 -22.46 9.00 -26.75
CA MET A 489 -22.17 8.68 -28.15
C MET A 489 -21.82 7.20 -28.37
N GLN A 490 -21.08 6.57 -27.45
CA GLN A 490 -20.75 5.14 -27.54
C GLN A 490 -21.99 4.26 -27.42
N ARG A 491 -22.98 4.69 -26.63
CA ARG A 491 -24.23 3.95 -26.42
C ARG A 491 -25.20 4.12 -27.59
N ASP A 492 -25.36 5.35 -28.08
CA ASP A 492 -26.19 5.66 -29.23
C ASP A 492 -25.47 6.60 -30.20
N PRO A 493 -24.83 6.05 -31.24
CA PRO A 493 -24.13 6.84 -32.25
C PRO A 493 -25.04 7.76 -33.09
N ALA A 494 -26.37 7.55 -33.08
CA ALA A 494 -27.30 8.40 -33.84
C ALA A 494 -27.43 9.80 -33.21
N LEU A 495 -27.32 9.89 -31.88
CA LEU A 495 -27.40 11.15 -31.14
C LEU A 495 -26.36 12.17 -31.58
N LEU A 496 -25.18 11.71 -32.02
CA LEU A 496 -24.10 12.58 -32.45
C LEU A 496 -24.47 13.37 -33.71
N ARG A 497 -25.04 12.68 -34.71
CA ARG A 497 -25.45 13.29 -35.99
C ARG A 497 -26.61 14.27 -35.78
N GLU A 498 -27.54 13.94 -34.89
CA GLU A 498 -28.65 14.83 -34.53
C GLU A 498 -28.17 16.09 -33.80
N ALA A 499 -27.25 15.94 -32.85
CA ALA A 499 -26.66 17.05 -32.13
C ALA A 499 -25.78 17.93 -33.03
N ALA A 500 -25.05 17.34 -33.98
CA ALA A 500 -24.28 18.09 -34.96
C ALA A 500 -25.17 18.88 -35.94
N ALA A 501 -26.35 18.36 -36.27
CA ALA A 501 -27.38 19.02 -37.08
C ALA A 501 -28.20 20.09 -36.30
N GLY A 502 -27.86 20.38 -35.04
CA GLY A 502 -28.51 21.41 -34.22
C GLY A 502 -29.68 20.90 -33.37
N ARG A 503 -29.95 19.59 -33.34
CA ARG A 503 -30.90 18.96 -32.41
C ARG A 503 -30.14 18.38 -31.22
N SER A 504 -29.61 19.25 -30.36
CA SER A 504 -28.78 18.88 -29.21
C SER A 504 -29.55 18.39 -27.97
N GLY A 505 -30.89 18.51 -27.96
CA GLY A 505 -31.75 18.11 -26.84
C GLY A 505 -31.57 16.64 -26.40
N PRO A 506 -31.74 15.66 -27.30
CA PRO A 506 -31.56 14.23 -26.97
C PRO A 506 -30.15 13.91 -26.46
N MET A 507 -29.11 14.54 -27.04
CA MET A 507 -27.73 14.38 -26.58
C MET A 507 -27.53 14.94 -25.17
N ILE A 508 -28.13 16.10 -24.86
CA ILE A 508 -28.05 16.71 -23.52
C ILE A 508 -28.74 15.84 -22.46
N GLU A 509 -29.88 15.26 -22.79
CA GLU A 509 -30.59 14.32 -21.90
C GLU A 509 -29.76 13.06 -21.65
N ALA A 510 -29.16 12.50 -22.71
CA ALA A 510 -28.25 11.36 -22.59
C ALA A 510 -27.02 11.72 -21.74
N MET A 511 -26.39 12.88 -21.96
CA MET A 511 -25.29 13.38 -21.13
C MET A 511 -25.70 13.58 -19.68
N ALA A 512 -26.93 14.04 -19.41
CA ALA A 512 -27.43 14.20 -18.06
C ALA A 512 -27.66 12.84 -17.36
N GLN A 513 -28.08 11.83 -18.12
CA GLN A 513 -28.18 10.45 -17.62
C GLN A 513 -26.79 9.87 -17.32
N GLU A 514 -25.81 10.06 -18.20
CA GLU A 514 -24.42 9.66 -17.98
C GLU A 514 -23.80 10.37 -16.76
N ALA A 515 -24.08 11.66 -16.58
CA ALA A 515 -23.64 12.41 -15.41
C ALA A 515 -24.25 11.88 -14.09
N ARG A 516 -25.51 11.43 -14.11
CA ARG A 516 -26.17 10.80 -12.94
C ARG A 516 -25.52 9.48 -12.59
N VAL A 517 -25.24 8.66 -13.60
CA VAL A 517 -24.52 7.41 -13.41
C VAL A 517 -23.13 7.68 -12.86
N ARG A 518 -22.40 8.66 -13.40
CA ARG A 518 -21.08 9.04 -12.88
C ARG A 518 -21.09 9.45 -11.41
N ALA A 519 -22.16 10.11 -10.95
CA ALA A 519 -22.28 10.61 -9.58
C ALA A 519 -22.75 9.55 -8.57
N ASP A 520 -23.53 8.55 -8.99
CA ASP A 520 -24.10 7.53 -8.10
C ASP A 520 -23.31 6.20 -8.19
N PRO A 521 -22.61 5.78 -7.12
CA PRO A 521 -21.89 4.51 -7.08
C PRO A 521 -22.77 3.29 -7.36
N ASN A 522 -24.06 3.31 -6.97
CA ASN A 522 -24.97 2.18 -7.19
C ASN A 522 -25.31 2.02 -8.67
N LEU A 523 -25.61 3.11 -9.36
CA LEU A 523 -25.90 3.07 -10.80
C LEU A 523 -24.68 2.64 -11.63
N ARG A 524 -23.46 2.97 -11.17
CA ARG A 524 -22.22 2.46 -11.80
C ARG A 524 -22.04 0.98 -11.56
N ALA A 525 -22.32 0.50 -10.35
CA ALA A 525 -22.30 -0.92 -10.03
C ALA A 525 -23.34 -1.70 -10.85
N ASP A 526 -24.57 -1.18 -11.01
CA ASP A 526 -25.60 -1.78 -11.86
C ASP A 526 -25.14 -1.95 -13.30
N ARG A 527 -24.58 -0.89 -13.90
CA ARG A 527 -24.04 -0.96 -15.27
C ARG A 527 -22.84 -1.89 -15.39
N PHE A 528 -22.00 -1.92 -14.37
CA PHE A 528 -20.86 -2.83 -14.32
C PHE A 528 -21.34 -4.29 -14.37
N VAL A 529 -22.32 -4.64 -13.53
CA VAL A 529 -22.93 -5.98 -13.47
C VAL A 529 -23.59 -6.32 -14.80
N GLU A 530 -24.41 -5.43 -15.37
CA GLU A 530 -25.11 -5.66 -16.64
C GLU A 530 -24.12 -5.97 -17.77
N ARG A 531 -23.06 -5.15 -17.91
CA ARG A 531 -22.02 -5.37 -18.93
C ARG A 531 -21.19 -6.62 -18.65
N TRP A 532 -20.88 -6.90 -17.38
CA TRP A 532 -20.15 -8.09 -16.97
C TRP A 532 -20.91 -9.37 -17.33
N GLN A 533 -22.20 -9.42 -17.03
CA GLN A 533 -23.07 -10.55 -17.36
C GLN A 533 -23.21 -10.72 -18.89
N GLY A 534 -23.36 -9.62 -19.64
CA GLY A 534 -23.40 -9.66 -21.10
C GLY A 534 -22.12 -10.22 -21.73
N LEU A 535 -20.95 -9.75 -21.28
CA LEU A 535 -19.66 -10.28 -21.75
C LEU A 535 -19.46 -11.74 -21.33
N ASN A 536 -19.88 -12.12 -20.13
CA ASN A 536 -19.79 -13.50 -19.68
C ASN A 536 -20.65 -14.43 -20.54
N ALA A 537 -21.89 -14.02 -20.86
CA ALA A 537 -22.77 -14.77 -21.75
C ALA A 537 -22.19 -14.93 -23.16
N GLN A 538 -21.62 -13.85 -23.73
CA GLN A 538 -20.93 -13.89 -25.03
C GLN A 538 -19.70 -14.83 -24.99
N ARG A 539 -18.93 -14.78 -23.91
CA ARG A 539 -17.77 -15.66 -23.70
C ARG A 539 -18.15 -17.14 -23.64
N ASP A 540 -19.30 -17.45 -23.05
CA ASP A 540 -19.83 -18.81 -22.93
C ASP A 540 -20.48 -19.29 -24.24
N GLU A 541 -21.05 -18.38 -25.03
CA GLU A 541 -21.51 -18.66 -26.38
C GLU A 541 -20.33 -18.96 -27.33
N LEU A 542 -19.28 -18.14 -27.30
CA LEU A 542 -18.07 -18.35 -28.09
C LEU A 542 -17.34 -19.66 -27.72
N TYR A 543 -17.37 -20.03 -26.44
CA TYR A 543 -16.87 -21.33 -26.01
C TYR A 543 -17.68 -22.50 -26.55
N ARG A 544 -19.01 -22.39 -26.53
CA ARG A 544 -19.91 -23.40 -27.12
C ARG A 544 -19.75 -23.49 -28.64
N ALA A 545 -19.42 -22.38 -29.30
CA ALA A 545 -19.14 -22.30 -30.73
C ALA A 545 -17.71 -22.75 -31.11
N GLY A 546 -16.82 -23.00 -30.14
CA GLY A 546 -15.43 -23.41 -30.37
C GLY A 546 -14.47 -22.29 -30.80
N ASP A 547 -14.90 -21.02 -30.80
CA ASP A 547 -14.04 -19.88 -31.09
C ASP A 547 -13.25 -19.44 -29.85
N MET A 548 -12.07 -20.03 -29.69
CA MET A 548 -11.17 -19.72 -28.57
C MET A 548 -10.53 -18.33 -28.69
N THR A 549 -10.38 -17.80 -29.89
CA THR A 549 -9.80 -16.46 -30.13
C THR A 549 -10.76 -15.35 -29.76
N GLY A 550 -12.03 -15.48 -30.15
CA GLY A 550 -13.10 -14.58 -29.72
C GLY A 550 -13.28 -14.65 -28.21
N ARG A 551 -13.26 -15.86 -27.62
CA ARG A 551 -13.34 -16.05 -26.16
C ARG A 551 -12.21 -15.32 -25.41
N GLU A 552 -10.98 -15.41 -25.89
CA GLU A 552 -9.83 -14.74 -25.27
C GLU A 552 -9.96 -13.22 -25.36
N LYS A 553 -10.45 -12.70 -26.50
CA LYS A 553 -10.71 -11.26 -26.68
C LYS A 553 -11.75 -10.74 -25.68
N ILE A 554 -12.87 -11.44 -25.54
CA ILE A 554 -13.91 -11.10 -24.54
C ILE A 554 -13.34 -11.22 -23.12
N GLY A 555 -12.52 -12.23 -22.85
CA GLY A 555 -11.79 -12.36 -21.59
C GLY A 555 -10.92 -11.14 -21.27
N LYS A 556 -10.12 -10.66 -22.23
CA LYS A 556 -9.29 -9.45 -22.06
C LYS A 556 -10.12 -8.21 -21.77
N GLU A 557 -11.29 -8.06 -22.40
CA GLU A 557 -12.23 -6.97 -22.10
C GLU A 557 -12.78 -7.05 -20.67
N MET A 558 -13.17 -8.25 -20.21
CA MET A 558 -13.61 -8.47 -18.84
C MET A 558 -12.48 -8.22 -17.82
N ALA A 559 -11.24 -8.63 -18.12
CA ALA A 559 -10.08 -8.32 -17.27
C ALA A 559 -9.82 -6.80 -17.17
N GLY A 560 -9.99 -6.07 -18.29
CA GLY A 560 -9.94 -4.61 -18.29
C GLY A 560 -11.02 -3.97 -17.41
N MET A 561 -12.24 -4.52 -17.44
CA MET A 561 -13.32 -4.10 -16.54
C MET A 561 -12.99 -4.38 -15.08
N ALA A 562 -12.52 -5.59 -14.76
CA ALA A 562 -12.15 -5.95 -13.39
C ALA A 562 -11.03 -5.02 -12.84
N LYS A 563 -10.05 -4.66 -13.68
CA LYS A 563 -8.99 -3.70 -13.33
C LYS A 563 -9.50 -2.28 -13.11
N SER A 564 -10.62 -1.90 -13.73
CA SER A 564 -11.22 -0.58 -13.53
C SER A 564 -11.77 -0.38 -12.10
N LEU A 565 -12.05 -1.46 -11.37
CA LEU A 565 -12.47 -1.43 -9.97
C LEU A 565 -11.37 -0.89 -9.04
N GLU A 566 -10.09 -1.10 -9.34
CA GLU A 566 -8.98 -0.55 -8.55
C GLU A 566 -8.95 0.99 -8.56
N ARG A 567 -9.60 1.62 -9.54
CA ARG A 567 -9.68 3.08 -9.69
C ARG A 567 -10.95 3.67 -9.06
N ASP A 568 -11.86 2.84 -8.55
CA ASP A 568 -13.15 3.26 -8.02
C ASP A 568 -13.56 2.49 -6.75
N PRO A 569 -12.97 2.84 -5.59
CA PRO A 569 -13.20 2.13 -4.34
C PRO A 569 -14.67 2.14 -3.87
N GLN A 570 -15.42 3.19 -4.23
CA GLN A 570 -16.83 3.32 -3.86
C GLN A 570 -17.71 2.33 -4.64
N MET A 571 -17.48 2.19 -5.95
CA MET A 571 -18.18 1.18 -6.77
C MET A 571 -17.78 -0.24 -6.36
N GLU A 572 -16.51 -0.47 -6.04
CA GLU A 572 -16.04 -1.77 -5.56
C GLU A 572 -16.71 -2.18 -4.25
N SER A 573 -16.90 -1.25 -3.32
CA SER A 573 -17.60 -1.51 -2.06
C SER A 573 -19.04 -1.99 -2.29
N VAL A 574 -19.75 -1.39 -3.25
CA VAL A 574 -21.13 -1.78 -3.59
C VAL A 574 -21.19 -3.15 -4.27
N LEU A 575 -20.20 -3.46 -5.11
CA LEU A 575 -20.13 -4.74 -5.83
C LEU A 575 -19.75 -5.93 -4.94
N ARG A 576 -19.16 -5.70 -3.76
CA ARG A 576 -18.87 -6.77 -2.78
C ARG A 576 -20.12 -7.43 -2.23
N ASP A 577 -21.16 -6.63 -2.00
CA ASP A 577 -22.44 -7.14 -1.52
C ASP A 577 -23.23 -7.84 -2.64
N ARG A 578 -22.71 -7.81 -3.89
CA ARG A 578 -23.33 -8.35 -5.11
C ARG A 578 -22.43 -9.34 -5.86
N THR A 579 -21.54 -10.02 -5.15
CA THR A 579 -20.62 -11.04 -5.70
C THR A 579 -21.35 -12.16 -6.46
N ARG A 580 -22.57 -12.52 -6.04
CA ARG A 580 -23.42 -13.49 -6.73
C ARG A 580 -23.80 -13.05 -8.15
N ASP A 581 -24.05 -11.76 -8.36
CA ASP A 581 -24.42 -11.21 -9.67
C ASP A 581 -23.22 -11.24 -10.66
N LEU A 582 -22.00 -11.38 -10.15
CA LEU A 582 -20.76 -11.44 -10.93
C LEU A 582 -20.33 -12.88 -11.27
N GLY A 583 -21.09 -13.88 -10.84
CA GLY A 583 -20.78 -15.31 -11.07
C GLY A 583 -19.82 -15.91 -10.03
N LEU A 584 -19.55 -15.21 -8.93
CA LEU A 584 -18.72 -15.70 -7.82
C LEU A 584 -19.60 -16.55 -6.89
N GLU A 585 -19.59 -17.88 -7.04
CA GLU A 585 -20.20 -18.78 -6.05
C GLU A 585 -19.32 -18.86 -4.80
N ILE A 586 -19.59 -18.00 -3.83
CA ILE A 586 -18.97 -18.09 -2.50
C ILE A 586 -19.68 -19.21 -1.73
N GLY A 587 -19.01 -20.34 -1.56
CA GLY A 587 -19.39 -21.33 -0.55
C GLY A 587 -19.48 -20.67 0.82
N MET A 588 -20.59 -20.89 1.53
CA MET A 588 -20.87 -20.37 2.86
C MET A 588 -19.81 -20.80 3.89
N GLU A 589 -18.61 -20.21 3.92
CA GLU A 589 -17.66 -20.43 5.02
C GLU A 589 -16.54 -19.38 5.18
N ARG A 590 -16.56 -18.27 4.43
CA ARG A 590 -15.60 -17.17 4.67
C ARG A 590 -16.29 -15.81 4.79
N GLY A 591 -16.94 -15.60 5.93
CA GLY A 591 -17.21 -14.26 6.45
C GLY A 591 -15.93 -13.59 6.97
N ARG A 592 -14.96 -13.31 6.08
CA ARG A 592 -13.83 -12.41 6.38
C ARG A 592 -13.90 -11.24 5.41
N GLN A 593 -13.96 -10.04 5.99
CA GLN A 593 -13.95 -8.75 5.31
C GLN A 593 -12.87 -8.72 4.21
N MET A 594 -13.28 -8.72 2.94
CA MET A 594 -12.38 -8.41 1.83
C MET A 594 -11.89 -6.97 1.99
N GLY A 595 -10.59 -6.74 1.86
CA GLY A 595 -9.97 -5.40 1.90
C GLY A 595 -10.12 -4.67 0.56
N GLY A 596 -10.12 -3.33 0.55
CA GLY A 596 -10.15 -2.49 -0.68
C GLY A 596 -9.22 -3.00 -1.79
N GLY A 597 -9.72 -3.21 -3.01
CA GLY A 597 -8.94 -3.67 -4.16
C GLY A 597 -8.89 -5.19 -4.41
N GLU A 598 -9.47 -6.03 -3.54
CA GLU A 598 -9.42 -7.50 -3.68
C GLU A 598 -10.41 -8.06 -4.72
N LEU A 599 -11.57 -7.40 -4.92
CA LEU A 599 -12.63 -7.93 -5.80
C LEU A 599 -12.18 -7.95 -7.28
N GLY A 600 -11.54 -6.87 -7.76
CA GLY A 600 -11.04 -6.80 -9.13
C GLY A 600 -9.95 -7.84 -9.44
N ARG A 601 -9.12 -8.18 -8.45
CA ARG A 601 -8.08 -9.20 -8.58
C ARG A 601 -8.69 -10.60 -8.62
N GLN A 602 -9.69 -10.87 -7.78
CA GLN A 602 -10.41 -12.13 -7.77
C GLN A 602 -11.13 -12.38 -9.11
N LEU A 603 -11.84 -11.38 -9.63
CA LEU A 603 -12.51 -11.47 -10.94
C LEU A 603 -11.50 -11.75 -12.07
N THR A 604 -10.34 -11.11 -12.06
CA THR A 604 -9.28 -11.35 -13.05
C THR A 604 -8.71 -12.76 -12.95
N GLN A 605 -8.60 -13.29 -11.73
CA GLN A 605 -8.09 -14.64 -11.46
C GLN A 605 -9.05 -15.74 -11.97
N GLU A 606 -10.36 -15.54 -11.82
CA GLU A 606 -11.37 -16.48 -12.32
C GLU A 606 -11.52 -16.49 -13.83
N LEU A 607 -11.22 -15.38 -14.51
CA LEU A 607 -11.23 -15.34 -15.98
C LEU A 607 -10.15 -16.23 -16.61
N GLY A 608 -9.18 -16.75 -15.83
CA GLY A 608 -8.20 -17.73 -16.29
C GLY A 608 -7.14 -17.20 -17.27
N ILE A 609 -7.06 -15.88 -17.46
CA ILE A 609 -6.21 -15.20 -18.46
C ILE A 609 -4.70 -15.22 -18.08
N GLY A 610 -4.35 -15.82 -16.94
CA GLY A 610 -2.96 -16.01 -16.50
C GLY A 610 -2.42 -17.44 -16.62
N ARG A 611 -3.13 -18.36 -17.28
CA ARG A 611 -2.66 -19.73 -17.51
C ARG A 611 -2.65 -20.05 -18.99
N ASP A 612 -1.53 -19.76 -19.66
CA ASP A 612 -1.14 -20.53 -20.83
C ASP A 612 -0.94 -21.98 -20.38
N ARG A 613 -2.01 -22.78 -20.52
CA ARG A 613 -1.90 -24.24 -20.53
C ARG A 613 -1.45 -24.60 -21.93
N GLY A 614 -0.13 -24.65 -22.14
CA GLY A 614 0.48 -25.40 -23.22
C GLY A 614 0.18 -26.89 -23.05
N MET A 615 -1.00 -27.31 -23.47
CA MET A 615 -1.31 -28.70 -23.78
C MET A 615 -1.70 -28.75 -25.25
N SER A 616 -0.74 -29.06 -26.09
CA SER A 616 -0.98 -29.63 -27.41
C SER A 616 0.05 -30.74 -27.63
N ARG A 617 -0.50 -31.90 -28.02
CA ARG A 617 0.16 -33.17 -28.29
C ARG A 617 1.22 -33.09 -29.38
#